data_AF-A0A4Q1K9T8-F1
#
_entry.id   AF-A0A4Q1K9T8-F1
#
_cell.length_a   1.000
_cell.length_b   1.000
_cell.length_c   1.000
_cell.angle_alpha   90.00
_cell.angle_beta   90.00
_cell.angle_gamma   90.00
#
_symmetry.space_group_name_H-M   'P 1'
#
loop_
_entity.id
_entity.type
_entity.pdbx_description
1 polymer ?
#
loop_
_entity_poly.entity_id
_entity_poly.type
_entity_poly.pdbx_seq_one_letter_code
_entity_poly.pdbx_strand_id
1 'polypeptide(L)'
;MKHFLLFFLITLIACQNQEKSKQAPEIKSEAPVQSDLETRVTQQIEKIQQSTPAQRRQELLRFIELADQVDGASGEIYGNFAFEYVEEHPADFFSVLRVGDSVLVKKWAKASASEVQILGDTPEGIDSVFVEVKSNHQTKKGNSTPTEIQLEKRYLDQLKKEISK
;
A
#
# COMPACT_ATOMS: atom_id res chain seq x y z
N MET A 1 31.92 -58.99 -30.90
CA MET A 1 31.20 -57.72 -31.13
C MET A 1 29.73 -57.98 -30.77
N LYS A 2 29.33 -57.73 -29.52
CA LYS A 2 28.53 -56.55 -29.12
C LYS A 2 27.37 -56.27 -30.08
N HIS A 3 26.27 -57.02 -29.96
CA HIS A 3 24.87 -56.59 -30.10
C HIS A 3 24.00 -57.68 -29.46
N PHE A 4 24.03 -57.68 -28.14
CA PHE A 4 23.30 -58.56 -27.24
C PHE A 4 21.89 -57.98 -27.08
N LEU A 5 20.86 -58.82 -27.25
CA LEU A 5 19.59 -58.72 -26.52
C LEU A 5 18.81 -57.40 -26.59
N LEU A 6 18.88 -56.64 -27.69
CA LEU A 6 18.20 -55.36 -27.80
C LEU A 6 16.89 -55.42 -28.60
N PHE A 7 16.04 -56.45 -28.44
CA PHE A 7 14.70 -56.43 -29.06
C PHE A 7 13.59 -57.20 -28.33
N PHE A 8 13.86 -57.81 -27.16
CA PHE A 8 12.87 -58.60 -26.43
C PHE A 8 12.57 -58.15 -24.98
N LEU A 9 13.01 -56.95 -24.58
CA LEU A 9 12.79 -56.41 -23.23
C LEU A 9 12.20 -54.99 -23.18
N ILE A 10 11.59 -54.52 -24.27
CA ILE A 10 10.84 -53.25 -24.29
C ILE A 10 9.34 -53.49 -24.46
N THR A 11 8.92 -54.74 -24.70
CA THR A 11 7.50 -55.16 -24.79
C THR A 11 6.81 -55.40 -23.44
N LEU A 12 7.44 -55.11 -22.29
CA LEU A 12 6.86 -55.39 -20.97
C LEU A 12 6.83 -54.21 -19.98
N ILE A 13 7.28 -53.00 -20.35
CA ILE A 13 7.11 -51.78 -19.52
C ILE A 13 6.04 -50.83 -20.08
N ALA A 14 5.46 -51.15 -21.25
CA ALA A 14 4.36 -50.38 -21.83
C ALA A 14 2.95 -50.80 -21.32
N CYS A 15 2.84 -51.77 -20.41
CA CYS A 15 1.56 -52.33 -19.94
C CYS A 15 1.38 -52.37 -18.42
N GLN A 16 2.08 -51.53 -17.65
CA GLN A 16 1.90 -51.46 -16.18
C GLN A 16 1.55 -50.08 -15.61
N ASN A 17 1.20 -49.09 -16.44
CA ASN A 17 0.67 -47.82 -15.95
C ASN A 17 -0.63 -47.39 -16.67
N GLN A 18 -1.48 -48.37 -17.01
CA GLN A 18 -2.79 -48.13 -17.63
C GLN A 18 -3.93 -47.93 -16.61
N GLU A 19 -3.63 -47.66 -15.35
CA GLU A 19 -4.62 -47.27 -14.34
C GLU A 19 -4.08 -46.14 -13.45
N LYS A 20 -3.92 -44.94 -14.01
CA LYS A 20 -3.96 -43.71 -13.20
C LYS A 20 -4.43 -42.53 -14.04
N SER A 21 -5.66 -42.14 -13.75
CA SER A 21 -6.26 -40.83 -13.99
C SER A 21 -6.48 -40.40 -15.45
N LYS A 22 -7.65 -40.75 -15.98
CA LYS A 22 -8.37 -39.87 -16.89
C LYS A 22 -8.80 -38.63 -16.09
N GLN A 23 -8.02 -37.56 -16.16
CA GLN A 23 -8.55 -36.22 -15.97
C GLN A 23 -7.71 -35.27 -16.82
N ALA A 24 -8.29 -34.84 -17.94
CA ALA A 24 -7.77 -33.68 -18.66
C ALA A 24 -7.77 -32.50 -17.67
N PRO A 25 -6.69 -31.70 -17.59
CA PRO A 25 -6.74 -30.49 -16.79
C PRO A 25 -7.81 -29.59 -17.41
N GLU A 26 -8.92 -29.42 -16.70
CA GLU A 26 -9.78 -28.26 -16.91
C GLU A 26 -8.88 -27.05 -16.70
N ILE A 27 -8.48 -26.40 -17.80
CA ILE A 27 -8.05 -25.02 -17.75
C ILE A 27 -9.32 -24.25 -17.38
N LYS A 28 -9.58 -24.15 -16.07
CA LYS A 28 -10.45 -23.11 -15.55
C LYS A 28 -9.75 -21.82 -15.93
N SER A 29 -10.23 -21.23 -17.03
CA SER A 29 -10.06 -19.81 -17.29
C SER A 29 -10.66 -19.10 -16.09
N GLU A 30 -9.87 -18.89 -15.05
CA GLU A 30 -10.17 -17.90 -14.02
C GLU A 30 -10.30 -16.58 -14.77
N ALA A 31 -11.55 -16.14 -14.96
CA ALA A 31 -11.80 -14.73 -15.19
C ALA A 31 -11.01 -13.97 -14.10
N PRO A 32 -10.30 -12.87 -14.45
CA PRO A 32 -9.48 -12.17 -13.47
C PRO A 32 -10.36 -11.87 -12.26
N VAL A 33 -10.02 -12.43 -11.11
CA VAL A 33 -10.70 -12.12 -9.85
C VAL A 33 -10.54 -10.62 -9.70
N GLN A 34 -11.64 -9.90 -9.89
CA GLN A 34 -11.70 -8.47 -9.66
C GLN A 34 -11.43 -8.32 -8.17
N SER A 35 -10.17 -8.06 -7.81
CA SER A 35 -9.75 -8.07 -6.41
C SER A 35 -10.57 -7.03 -5.67
N ASP A 36 -11.18 -7.44 -4.57
CA ASP A 36 -11.94 -6.55 -3.72
C ASP A 36 -11.12 -5.32 -3.31
N LEU A 37 -11.77 -4.18 -3.11
CA LEU A 37 -11.08 -2.92 -2.87
C LEU A 37 -10.25 -2.96 -1.59
N GLU A 38 -10.73 -3.61 -0.54
CA GLU A 38 -9.98 -3.81 0.70
C GLU A 38 -8.66 -4.54 0.42
N THR A 39 -8.71 -5.60 -0.38
CA THR A 39 -7.50 -6.34 -0.81
C THR A 39 -6.52 -5.44 -1.57
N ARG A 40 -7.02 -4.56 -2.45
CA ARG A 40 -6.17 -3.62 -3.21
C ARG A 40 -5.51 -2.60 -2.31
N VAL A 41 -6.23 -2.07 -1.32
CA VAL A 41 -5.68 -1.14 -0.33
C VAL A 41 -4.57 -1.83 0.45
N THR A 42 -4.84 -3.01 1.02
CA THR A 42 -3.87 -3.79 1.80
C THR A 42 -2.62 -4.15 0.99
N GLN A 43 -2.78 -4.64 -0.24
CA GLN A 43 -1.64 -4.94 -1.12
C GLN A 43 -0.82 -3.69 -1.46
N GLN A 44 -1.46 -2.53 -1.59
CA GLN A 44 -0.76 -1.29 -1.88
C GLN A 44 0.01 -0.77 -0.66
N ILE A 45 -0.53 -0.96 0.54
CA ILE A 45 0.16 -0.72 1.81
C ILE A 45 1.43 -1.59 1.92
N GLU A 46 1.30 -2.89 1.68
CA GLU A 46 2.43 -3.83 1.70
C GLU A 46 3.52 -3.40 0.71
N LYS A 47 3.15 -2.97 -0.50
CA LYS A 47 4.09 -2.44 -1.50
C LYS A 47 4.81 -1.20 -1.01
N ILE A 48 4.14 -0.27 -0.32
CA ILE A 48 4.78 0.92 0.25
C ILE A 48 5.82 0.51 1.30
N GLN A 49 5.43 -0.38 2.23
CA GLN A 49 6.30 -0.83 3.32
C GLN A 49 7.54 -1.59 2.82
N GLN A 50 7.39 -2.38 1.76
CA GLN A 50 8.48 -3.17 1.17
C GLN A 50 9.30 -2.41 0.12
N SER A 51 8.82 -1.24 -0.34
CA SER A 51 9.48 -0.48 -1.39
C SER A 51 10.79 0.17 -0.92
N THR A 52 11.75 0.28 -1.84
CA THR A 52 12.93 1.16 -1.64
C THR A 52 12.52 2.63 -1.76
N PRO A 53 13.28 3.60 -1.20
CA PRO A 53 12.96 5.03 -1.36
C PRO A 53 12.78 5.47 -2.82
N ALA A 54 13.55 4.89 -3.75
CA ALA A 54 13.44 5.17 -5.18
C ALA A 54 12.11 4.73 -5.80
N GLN A 55 11.53 3.63 -5.31
CA GLN A 55 10.25 3.07 -5.78
C GLN A 55 9.06 3.66 -5.03
N ARG A 56 9.25 4.00 -3.76
CA ARG A 56 8.19 4.39 -2.83
C ARG A 56 7.31 5.50 -3.37
N ARG A 57 7.92 6.49 -4.02
CA ARG A 57 7.17 7.58 -4.65
C ARG A 57 6.06 7.08 -5.58
N GLN A 58 6.30 6.05 -6.37
CA GLN A 58 5.31 5.50 -7.29
C GLN A 58 4.22 4.72 -6.54
N GLU A 59 4.58 4.01 -5.48
CA GLU A 59 3.62 3.28 -4.66
C GLU A 59 2.70 4.22 -3.86
N LEU A 60 3.23 5.34 -3.35
CA LEU A 60 2.42 6.38 -2.72
C LEU A 60 1.42 7.00 -3.70
N LEU A 61 1.81 7.22 -4.96
CA LEU A 61 0.88 7.71 -5.99
C LEU A 61 -0.27 6.74 -6.23
N ARG A 62 0.04 5.45 -6.39
CA ARG A 62 -0.98 4.41 -6.61
C ARG A 62 -1.92 4.27 -5.42
N PHE A 63 -1.41 4.41 -4.20
CA PHE A 63 -2.24 4.46 -3.00
C PHE A 63 -3.23 5.62 -3.07
N ILE A 64 -2.76 6.83 -3.40
CA ILE A 64 -3.61 8.02 -3.52
C ILE A 64 -4.70 7.89 -4.61
N GLU A 65 -4.49 7.07 -5.65
CA GLU A 65 -5.51 6.79 -6.67
C GLU A 65 -6.70 5.96 -6.13
N LEU A 66 -6.53 5.29 -4.99
CA LEU A 66 -7.60 4.55 -4.31
C LEU A 66 -8.52 5.46 -3.49
N ALA A 67 -8.10 6.69 -3.17
CA ALA A 67 -8.82 7.60 -2.27
C ALA A 67 -10.27 7.87 -2.66
N ASP A 68 -10.57 7.91 -3.97
CA ASP A 68 -11.91 8.19 -4.48
C ASP A 68 -12.78 6.92 -4.59
N GLN A 69 -12.22 5.74 -4.30
CA GLN A 69 -12.90 4.44 -4.35
C GLN A 69 -13.25 3.91 -2.95
N VAL A 70 -12.52 4.32 -1.91
CA VAL A 70 -12.63 3.77 -0.56
C VAL A 70 -13.87 4.26 0.19
N ASP A 71 -14.57 3.31 0.81
CA ASP A 71 -15.68 3.52 1.72
C ASP A 71 -15.70 2.43 2.82
N GLY A 72 -16.57 2.61 3.83
CA GLY A 72 -16.74 1.66 4.93
C GLY A 72 -15.41 1.20 5.54
N ALA A 73 -15.23 -0.11 5.67
CA ALA A 73 -14.02 -0.73 6.23
C ALA A 73 -12.74 -0.41 5.41
N SER A 74 -12.83 -0.35 4.08
CA SER A 74 -11.68 -0.01 3.23
C SER A 74 -11.23 1.44 3.43
N GLY A 75 -12.17 2.34 3.73
CA GLY A 75 -11.91 3.73 4.08
C GLY A 75 -11.18 3.88 5.41
N GLU A 76 -11.54 3.08 6.41
CA GLU A 76 -10.88 3.06 7.72
C GLU A 76 -9.43 2.59 7.59
N ILE A 77 -9.17 1.46 6.91
CA ILE A 77 -7.81 0.96 6.67
C ILE A 77 -6.97 1.99 5.91
N TYR A 78 -7.57 2.61 4.88
CA TYR A 78 -6.91 3.61 4.05
C TYR A 78 -6.54 4.88 4.85
N GLY A 79 -7.50 5.40 5.63
CA GLY A 79 -7.31 6.59 6.47
C GLY A 79 -6.28 6.36 7.56
N ASN A 80 -6.38 5.24 8.28
CA ASN A 80 -5.45 4.90 9.36
C ASN A 80 -4.01 4.80 8.83
N PHE A 81 -3.78 4.04 7.75
CA PHE A 81 -2.44 3.93 7.17
C PHE A 81 -1.90 5.29 6.70
N ALA A 82 -2.74 6.12 6.06
CA ALA A 82 -2.32 7.44 5.61
C ALA A 82 -1.88 8.33 6.77
N PHE A 83 -2.56 8.23 7.92
CA PHE A 83 -2.20 8.94 9.15
C PHE A 83 -0.91 8.39 9.76
N GLU A 84 -0.89 7.09 10.10
CA GLU A 84 0.23 6.44 10.78
C GLU A 84 1.54 6.58 10.00
N TYR A 85 1.52 6.38 8.68
CA TYR A 85 2.75 6.41 7.87
C TYR A 85 3.47 7.76 7.96
N VAL A 86 2.71 8.86 7.90
CA VAL A 86 3.28 10.21 7.94
C VAL A 86 3.67 10.61 9.36
N GLU A 87 2.90 10.18 10.37
CA GLU A 87 3.21 10.41 11.77
C GLU A 87 4.48 9.67 12.22
N GLU A 88 4.63 8.41 11.84
CA GLU A 88 5.75 7.57 12.26
C GLU A 88 7.01 7.80 11.43
N HIS A 89 6.85 8.16 10.15
CA HIS A 89 7.96 8.27 9.20
C HIS A 89 7.94 9.58 8.40
N PRO A 90 7.85 10.76 9.03
CA PRO A 90 7.69 12.03 8.31
C PRO A 90 8.88 12.32 7.38
N ALA A 91 10.11 12.11 7.84
CA ALA A 91 11.31 12.33 7.02
C ALA A 91 11.31 11.42 5.77
N ASP A 92 10.98 10.14 5.93
CA ASP A 92 10.90 9.20 4.83
C ASP A 92 9.84 9.62 3.80
N PHE A 93 8.63 9.92 4.28
CA PHE A 93 7.52 10.34 3.46
C PHE A 93 7.84 11.60 2.65
N PHE A 94 8.42 12.63 3.28
CA PHE A 94 8.75 13.87 2.58
C PHE A 94 10.00 13.77 1.70
N SER A 95 10.91 12.83 1.96
CA SER A 95 12.15 12.65 1.18
C SER A 95 11.90 12.19 -0.26
N VAL A 96 10.79 11.50 -0.50
CA VAL A 96 10.45 10.92 -1.81
C VAL A 96 9.54 11.83 -2.64
N LEU A 97 9.19 13.02 -2.11
CA LEU A 97 8.30 13.99 -2.75
C LEU A 97 9.08 15.18 -3.32
N ARG A 98 8.47 15.84 -4.32
CA ARG A 98 9.00 17.04 -4.96
C ARG A 98 8.19 18.27 -4.54
N VAL A 99 8.78 19.46 -4.61
CA VAL A 99 8.11 20.74 -4.32
C VAL A 99 6.81 20.95 -5.14
N GLY A 100 6.75 20.36 -6.35
CA GLY A 100 5.57 20.39 -7.22
C GLY A 100 4.42 19.48 -6.79
N ASP A 101 4.63 18.54 -5.87
CA ASP A 101 3.66 17.49 -5.48
C ASP A 101 2.54 18.00 -4.54
N SER A 102 2.20 19.28 -4.62
CA SER A 102 1.18 19.93 -3.77
C SER A 102 -0.18 19.25 -3.80
N VAL A 103 -0.59 18.69 -4.95
CA VAL A 103 -1.83 17.93 -5.09
C VAL A 103 -1.77 16.61 -4.33
N LEU A 104 -0.63 15.92 -4.38
CA LEU A 104 -0.41 14.67 -3.65
C LEU A 104 -0.45 14.92 -2.15
N VAL A 105 0.27 15.95 -1.68
CA VAL A 105 0.24 16.36 -0.27
C VAL A 105 -1.19 16.66 0.20
N LYS A 106 -1.98 17.36 -0.62
CA LYS A 106 -3.39 17.64 -0.28
C LYS A 106 -4.23 16.37 -0.20
N LYS A 107 -4.11 15.46 -1.18
CA LYS A 107 -4.88 14.20 -1.18
C LYS A 107 -4.51 13.31 0.01
N TRP A 108 -3.22 13.25 0.35
CA TRP A 108 -2.74 12.51 1.51
C TRP A 108 -3.25 13.13 2.81
N ALA A 109 -3.13 14.46 2.97
CA ALA A 109 -3.66 15.17 4.14
C ALA A 109 -5.17 14.96 4.33
N LYS A 110 -5.94 14.90 3.24
CA LYS A 110 -7.37 14.56 3.29
C LYS A 110 -7.60 13.15 3.81
N ALA A 111 -6.76 12.18 3.41
CA ALA A 111 -6.84 10.81 3.90
C ALA A 111 -6.53 10.72 5.41
N SER A 112 -5.47 11.39 5.86
CA SER A 112 -5.10 11.41 7.27
C SER A 112 -6.11 12.17 8.14
N ALA A 113 -6.86 13.11 7.58
CA ALA A 113 -7.84 13.91 8.32
C ALA A 113 -8.99 13.07 8.89
N SER A 114 -9.43 12.01 8.19
CA SER A 114 -10.49 11.14 8.70
C SER A 114 -10.06 10.45 9.99
N GLU A 115 -8.80 10.01 10.07
CA GLU A 115 -8.27 9.36 11.28
C GLU A 115 -8.20 10.34 12.44
N VAL A 116 -7.76 11.58 12.20
CA VAL A 116 -7.75 12.62 13.25
C VAL A 116 -9.17 12.90 13.77
N GLN A 117 -10.18 12.89 12.91
CA GLN A 117 -11.58 13.07 13.30
C GLN A 117 -12.15 11.86 14.06
N ILE A 118 -11.65 10.65 13.81
CA ILE A 118 -12.01 9.44 14.55
C ILE A 118 -11.38 9.45 15.95
N LEU A 119 -10.09 9.79 16.04
CA LEU A 119 -9.35 9.86 17.29
C LEU A 119 -9.82 11.01 18.20
N GLY A 120 -10.13 12.16 17.60
CA GLY A 120 -10.73 13.31 18.25
C GLY A 120 -12.23 13.34 18.02
N ASP A 121 -13.00 12.54 18.72
CA ASP A 121 -14.46 12.43 18.57
C ASP A 121 -15.27 13.72 18.87
N THR A 122 -14.61 14.76 19.39
CA THR A 122 -15.16 16.09 19.73
C THR A 122 -14.29 17.20 19.16
N PRO A 123 -14.81 18.42 18.91
CA PRO A 123 -14.00 19.53 18.40
C PRO A 123 -12.73 19.79 19.23
N GLU A 124 -12.85 19.76 20.56
CA GLU A 124 -11.70 19.92 21.47
C GLU A 124 -10.73 18.73 21.38
N GLY A 125 -11.26 17.51 21.21
CA GLY A 125 -10.48 16.30 20.97
C GLY A 125 -9.69 16.37 19.67
N ILE A 126 -10.32 16.80 18.57
CA ILE A 126 -9.68 17.02 17.26
C ILE A 126 -8.52 17.99 17.38
N ASP A 127 -8.75 19.14 18.03
CA ASP A 127 -7.72 20.15 18.24
C ASP A 127 -6.55 19.59 19.07
N SER A 128 -6.83 18.79 20.10
CA SER A 128 -5.82 18.11 20.90
C SER A 128 -4.99 17.14 20.07
N VAL A 129 -5.64 16.28 19.27
CA VAL A 129 -4.96 15.32 18.38
C VAL A 129 -4.10 16.07 17.36
N PHE A 130 -4.60 17.15 16.77
CA PHE A 130 -3.82 17.94 15.81
C PHE A 130 -2.60 18.62 16.46
N VAL A 131 -2.71 19.09 17.70
CA VAL A 131 -1.58 19.64 18.46
C VAL A 131 -0.53 18.56 18.72
N GLU A 132 -0.96 17.34 19.08
CA GLU A 132 -0.07 16.20 19.29
C GLU A 132 0.66 15.81 18.00
N VAL A 133 -0.07 15.65 16.89
CA VAL A 133 0.47 15.44 15.53
C VAL A 133 1.57 16.45 15.23
N LYS A 134 1.27 17.75 15.39
CA LYS A 134 2.24 18.81 15.12
C LYS A 134 3.48 18.70 16.01
N SER A 135 3.31 18.35 17.28
CA SER A 135 4.41 18.13 18.23
C SER A 135 5.27 16.93 17.82
N ASN A 136 4.63 15.82 17.44
CA ASN A 136 5.29 14.59 16.98
C ASN A 136 6.14 14.85 15.73
N HIS A 137 5.58 15.53 14.75
CA HIS A 137 6.30 15.97 13.56
C HIS A 137 7.55 16.83 13.89
N GLN A 138 7.40 17.81 14.79
CA GLN A 138 8.52 18.65 15.22
C GLN A 138 9.64 17.88 15.91
N THR A 139 9.30 16.90 16.75
CA THR A 139 10.29 16.07 17.44
C THR A 139 10.98 15.08 16.51
N LYS A 140 10.27 14.56 15.49
CA LYS A 140 10.79 13.61 14.49
C LYS A 140 11.49 14.26 13.30
N LYS A 141 11.58 15.59 13.27
CA LYS A 141 12.07 16.37 12.12
C LYS A 141 13.52 16.09 11.71
N GLY A 142 14.37 15.61 12.62
CA GLY A 142 15.73 15.14 12.31
C GLY A 142 16.56 16.07 11.42
N ASN A 143 17.42 15.49 10.57
CA ASN A 143 18.23 16.18 9.56
C ASN A 143 17.44 16.49 8.27
N SER A 144 16.18 16.90 8.38
CA SER A 144 15.37 17.23 7.20
C SER A 144 16.00 18.37 6.40
N THR A 145 16.04 18.21 5.09
CA THR A 145 16.42 19.23 4.12
C THR A 145 15.41 20.39 4.12
N PRO A 146 15.81 21.59 3.67
CA PRO A 146 14.88 22.72 3.54
C PRO A 146 13.64 22.42 2.67
N THR A 147 13.77 21.49 1.72
CA THR A 147 12.66 21.04 0.88
C THR A 147 11.66 20.19 1.65
N GLU A 148 12.13 19.20 2.42
CA GLU A 148 11.29 18.35 3.26
C GLU A 148 10.55 19.18 4.31
N ILE A 149 11.24 20.14 4.94
CA ILE A 149 10.63 21.07 5.90
C ILE A 149 9.48 21.87 5.28
N GLN A 150 9.64 22.31 4.03
CA GLN A 150 8.59 23.03 3.31
C GLN A 150 7.40 22.12 2.95
N LEU A 151 7.67 20.88 2.55
CA LEU A 151 6.62 19.90 2.23
C LEU A 151 5.84 19.49 3.48
N GLU A 152 6.54 19.25 4.59
CA GLU A 152 5.92 18.98 5.89
C GLU A 152 5.01 20.12 6.33
N LYS A 153 5.49 21.37 6.25
CA LYS A 153 4.66 22.53 6.60
C LYS A 153 3.40 22.58 5.74
N ARG A 154 3.53 22.35 4.43
CA ARG A 154 2.38 22.30 3.52
C ARG A 154 1.42 21.17 3.86
N TYR A 155 1.94 20.01 4.26
CA TYR A 155 1.12 18.88 4.71
C TYR A 155 0.31 19.26 5.95
N LEU A 156 0.97 19.73 7.02
CA LEU A 156 0.28 20.10 8.27
C LEU A 156 -0.75 21.22 8.07
N ASP A 157 -0.45 22.20 7.21
CA ASP A 157 -1.38 23.26 6.84
C ASP A 157 -2.61 22.72 6.09
N GLN A 158 -2.44 21.72 5.22
CA GLN A 158 -3.55 21.07 4.54
C GLN A 158 -4.33 20.13 5.44
N LEU A 159 -3.65 19.36 6.30
CA LEU A 159 -4.29 18.48 7.27
C LEU A 159 -5.26 19.28 8.15
N LYS A 160 -4.79 20.41 8.71
CA LYS A 160 -5.65 21.32 9.48
C LYS A 160 -6.88 21.77 8.70
N LYS A 161 -6.70 22.14 7.42
CA LYS A 161 -7.81 22.59 6.56
C LYS A 161 -8.80 21.48 6.27
N GLU A 162 -8.33 20.25 6.02
CA GLU A 162 -9.21 19.12 5.72
C GLU A 162 -9.96 18.66 6.98
N ILE A 163 -9.33 18.70 8.16
CA ILE A 163 -9.97 18.45 9.46
C ILE A 163 -11.11 19.45 9.75
N SER A 164 -10.94 20.72 9.34
CA SER A 164 -11.87 21.82 9.64
C SER A 164 -13.06 21.92 8.68
N LYS A 165 -13.22 20.99 7.73
CA LYS A 165 -14.33 20.96 6.78
C LYS A 165 -15.52 20.18 7.33
#